data_AF-A0A212SD36-F1
#
_entry.id   AF-A0A212SD36-F1
#
_cell.length_a   1.000
_cell.length_b   1.000
_cell.length_c   1.000
_cell.angle_alpha   90.00
_cell.angle_beta   90.00
_cell.angle_gamma   90.00
#
_symmetry.space_group_name_H-M   'P 1'
#
loop_
_entity.id
_entity.type
_entity.pdbx_description
1 polymer ?
#
loop_
_entity_poly.entity_id
_entity_poly.type
_entity_poly.pdbx_seq_one_letter_code
_entity_poly.pdbx_strand_id
1 'polypeptide(L)' 'MNHRIERNPTNGKIIPKRFTLEEIEEASANSYGLCLACGAEREACEPDARKYRCDACHHNTVYGAEEIALMGMMK' A
#
# COMPACT_ATOMS: atom_id res chain seq x y z
N MET A 1 12.10 -3.20 -8.95
CA MET A 1 10.76 -3.04 -9.56
C MET A 1 10.51 -1.55 -9.79
N ASN A 2 9.95 -1.15 -10.93
CA ASN A 2 9.70 0.28 -11.21
C ASN A 2 8.46 0.75 -10.42
N HIS A 3 8.68 1.40 -9.28
CA HIS A 3 7.64 1.95 -8.41
C HIS A 3 7.02 3.22 -9.00
N ARG A 4 6.25 3.08 -10.08
CA ARG A 4 5.57 4.20 -10.75
C ARG A 4 4.26 4.52 -10.02
N ILE A 5 4.08 5.79 -9.66
CA ILE A 5 2.82 6.33 -9.14
C ILE A 5 1.90 6.65 -10.32
N GLU A 6 0.67 6.17 -10.27
CA GLU A 6 -0.38 6.58 -11.21
C GLU A 6 -1.18 7.75 -10.64
N ARG A 7 -1.43 8.77 -11.46
CA ARG A 7 -2.18 9.96 -11.07
C ARG A 7 -3.35 10.18 -12.02
N ASN A 8 -4.48 10.60 -11.48
CA ASN A 8 -5.64 10.99 -12.25
C ASN A 8 -5.30 12.26 -13.08
N PRO A 9 -5.51 12.25 -14.41
CA PRO A 9 -5.11 13.36 -15.28
C PRO A 9 -5.91 14.64 -15.05
N THR A 10 -7.12 14.54 -14.48
CA THR A 10 -8.03 15.68 -14.29
C THR A 10 -7.76 16.44 -12.99
N ASN A 11 -7.41 15.73 -11.91
CA ASN A 11 -7.26 16.34 -10.59
C ASN A 11 -5.91 16.08 -9.90
N GLY A 12 -5.00 15.34 -10.56
CA GLY A 12 -3.66 15.05 -10.07
C GLY A 12 -3.61 14.11 -8.85
N LYS A 13 -4.75 13.61 -8.35
CA LYS A 13 -4.78 12.70 -7.19
C LYS A 13 -4.18 11.35 -7.55
N ILE A 14 -3.52 10.73 -6.58
CA ILE A 14 -2.98 9.38 -6.72
C ILE A 14 -4.14 8.40 -6.93
N ILE A 15 -4.00 7.51 -7.91
CA ILE A 15 -4.90 6.38 -8.10
C ILE A 15 -4.35 5.25 -7.22
N PRO A 16 -5.09 4.83 -6.17
CA PRO A 16 -4.59 3.83 -5.25
C PRO A 16 -4.52 2.46 -5.93
N LYS A 17 -3.42 1.75 -5.68
CA LYS A 17 -3.27 0.35 -6.04
C LYS A 17 -4.18 -0.53 -5.20
N ARG A 18 -4.51 -1.68 -5.78
CA ARG A 18 -5.23 -2.78 -5.14
C ARG A 18 -4.37 -4.03 -5.14
N PHE A 19 -4.61 -4.89 -4.17
CA PHE A 19 -3.80 -6.08 -3.90
C PHE A 19 -4.69 -7.32 -3.90
N THR A 20 -4.14 -8.46 -4.32
CA THR A 20 -4.86 -9.73 -4.20
C THR A 20 -4.97 -10.12 -2.73
N LEU A 21 -5.84 -11.09 -2.43
CA LEU A 21 -5.92 -11.66 -1.09
C LEU A 21 -4.58 -12.26 -0.66
N GLU A 22 -3.90 -12.99 -1.55
CA GLU A 22 -2.59 -13.59 -1.30
C GLU A 22 -1.52 -12.53 -0.96
N GLU A 23 -1.45 -11.42 -1.71
CA GLU A 23 -0.53 -10.30 -1.42
C GLU A 23 -0.78 -9.72 -0.02
N ILE A 24 -2.03 -9.67 0.44
CA ILE A 24 -2.41 -9.15 1.76
C ILE A 24 -2.11 -10.17 2.86
N GLU A 25 -2.39 -11.45 2.64
CA GLU A 25 -2.07 -12.53 3.59
C GLU A 25 -0.56 -12.65 3.81
N GLU A 26 0.24 -12.54 2.76
CA GLU A 26 1.71 -12.50 2.85
C GLU A 26 2.19 -11.28 3.65
N ALA A 27 1.59 -10.11 3.42
CA ALA A 27 1.91 -8.88 4.17
C ALA A 27 1.63 -9.02 5.66
N SER A 28 0.49 -9.60 6.03
CA SER A 28 0.13 -9.89 7.41
C SER A 28 1.10 -10.90 8.03
N ALA A 29 1.35 -12.03 7.36
CA ALA A 29 2.22 -13.10 7.85
C ALA A 29 3.67 -12.64 8.08
N ASN A 30 4.17 -11.73 7.25
CA ASN A 30 5.54 -11.24 7.30
C ASN A 30 5.68 -9.85 7.97
N SER A 31 4.61 -9.29 8.52
CA SER A 31 4.62 -8.00 9.22
C SER A 31 5.20 -6.84 8.39
N TYR A 32 4.82 -6.77 7.11
CA TYR A 32 5.14 -5.64 6.24
C TYR A 32 3.87 -4.93 5.76
N GLY A 33 4.02 -3.68 5.35
CA GLY A 33 2.94 -2.85 4.83
C GLY A 33 3.09 -2.65 3.33
N LEU A 34 1.98 -2.31 2.66
CA LEU A 34 1.95 -2.09 1.22
C LEU A 34 1.62 -0.63 0.93
N CYS A 35 2.38 -0.03 0.01
CA CYS A 35 2.16 1.33 -0.43
C CYS A 35 1.03 1.41 -1.45
N LEU A 36 -0.09 2.04 -1.08
CA LEU A 36 -1.21 2.24 -1.99
C LEU A 36 -0.87 3.14 -3.19
N ALA A 37 0.20 3.95 -3.12
CA ALA A 37 0.57 4.82 -4.24
C ALA A 37 1.42 4.13 -5.31
N CYS A 38 2.41 3.35 -4.89
CA CYS A 38 3.42 2.78 -5.81
C CYS A 38 3.54 1.26 -5.75
N GLY A 39 2.95 0.60 -4.76
CA GLY A 39 2.99 -0.84 -4.55
C GLY A 39 4.28 -1.37 -3.94
N ALA A 40 5.16 -0.51 -3.42
CA ALA A 40 6.32 -0.96 -2.67
C ALA A 40 5.91 -1.51 -1.29
N GLU A 41 6.63 -2.51 -0.84
CA GLU A 41 6.56 -3.05 0.52
C GLU A 41 7.34 -2.16 1.49
N ARG A 42 6.98 -2.23 2.76
CA ARG A 42 7.72 -1.60 3.86
C ARG A 42 7.77 -2.57 5.03
N GLU A 43 8.98 -2.96 5.42
CA GLU A 43 9.20 -3.83 6.58
C GLU A 43 8.78 -3.16 7.89
N ALA A 44 8.61 -3.99 8.93
CA ALA A 44 8.26 -3.56 10.29
C ALA A 44 7.06 -2.59 10.27
N CYS A 45 5.95 -3.06 9.69
CA CYS A 45 4.71 -2.32 9.60
C CYS A 45 3.62 -3.09 10.33
N GLU A 46 2.96 -2.45 11.28
CA GLU A 46 1.85 -3.06 11.99
C GLU A 46 0.67 -3.37 11.05
N PRO A 47 -0.10 -4.44 11.35
CA PRO A 47 -1.27 -4.86 10.57
C PRO A 47 -2.33 -3.77 10.36
N ASP A 48 -2.50 -2.88 11.35
CA ASP A 48 -3.45 -1.77 11.38
C ASP A 48 -2.81 -0.42 11.01
N ALA A 49 -1.55 -0.41 10.59
CA ALA A 49 -0.82 0.82 10.29
C ALA A 49 -1.51 1.63 9.19
N ARG A 50 -1.53 2.96 9.36
CA ARG A 50 -2.15 3.91 8.43
C ARG A 50 -1.18 5.02 8.07
N LYS A 51 -1.02 5.27 6.76
CA LYS A 51 -0.27 6.41 6.21
C LYS A 51 1.18 6.46 6.67
N TYR A 52 1.83 5.31 6.84
CA TYR A 52 3.27 5.28 7.02
C TYR A 52 3.98 5.81 5.76
N ARG A 53 5.17 6.38 5.96
CA ARG A 53 5.97 6.89 4.86
C ARG A 53 6.55 5.73 4.08
N CYS A 54 6.36 5.73 2.77
CA CYS A 54 6.96 4.76 1.85
C CYS A 54 8.42 5.13 1.56
N ASP A 55 9.35 4.17 1.68
CA ASP A 55 10.77 4.40 1.40
C ASP A 55 11.09 4.53 -0.10
N ALA A 56 10.20 4.01 -0.96
CA ALA A 56 10.37 4.11 -2.42
C ALA A 56 9.82 5.44 -2.98
N CYS A 57 8.57 5.78 -2.67
CA CYS A 57 7.88 6.93 -3.26
C CYS A 57 7.79 8.16 -2.34
N HIS A 58 8.23 8.03 -1.09
CA HIS A 58 8.28 9.09 -0.08
C HIS A 58 6.91 9.68 0.33
N HIS A 59 5.79 9.12 -0.15
CA HIS A 59 4.44 9.49 0.27
C HIS A 59 4.00 8.71 1.51
N ASN A 60 3.14 9.35 2.32
CA ASN A 60 2.50 8.76 3.51
C ASN A 60 1.31 7.88 3.10
N THR A 61 1.59 6.79 2.40
CA THR A 61 0.60 5.93 1.74
C THR A 61 0.87 4.45 1.95
N VAL A 62 1.72 4.07 2.91
CA VAL A 62 1.85 2.68 3.36
C VAL A 62 0.77 2.37 4.38
N TYR A 63 0.15 1.21 4.22
CA TYR A 63 -0.88 0.69 5.10
C TYR A 63 -0.60 -0.77 5.45
N GLY A 64 -0.98 -1.18 6.66
CA GLY A 64 -0.92 -2.58 7.08
C GLY A 64 -1.93 -3.46 6.37
N ALA A 65 -1.71 -4.77 6.37
CA ALA A 65 -2.50 -5.73 5.62
C ALA A 65 -4.00 -5.73 6.00
N GLU A 66 -4.30 -5.76 7.29
CA GLU A 66 -5.65 -5.79 7.85
C GLU A 66 -6.37 -4.48 7.57
N GLU A 67 -5.65 -3.36 7.62
CA GLU A 67 -6.20 -2.06 7.24
C GLU A 67 -6.54 -2.01 5.74
N ILE A 68 -5.70 -2.57 4.86
CA ILE A 68 -5.97 -2.67 3.42
C ILE A 68 -7.22 -3.52 3.16
N ALA A 69 -7.38 -4.63 3.88
CA ALA A 69 -8.57 -5.48 3.81
C ALA A 69 -9.84 -4.73 4.27
N LEU A 70 -9.77 -4.03 5.42
CA LEU A 70 -10.89 -3.23 5.95
C LEU A 70 -11.28 -2.06 5.04
N MET A 71 -10.31 -1.44 4.36
CA MET A 71 -10.55 -0.38 3.38
C MET A 71 -11.15 -0.89 2.06
N GLY A 72 -11.28 -2.21 1.86
CA GLY A 72 -11.81 -2.79 0.64
C GLY A 72 -10.89 -2.59 -0.58
N MET A 73 -9.58 -2.53 -0.36
CA MET A 73 -8.57 -2.30 -1.41
C MET A 73 -8.10 -3.61 -2.10
N MET A 74 -8.94 -4.64 -2.07
CA MET A 74 -8.71 -5.92 -2.72
C MET A 74 -9.07 -5.87 -4.21
N LYS A 75 -8.39 -6.66 -5.06
CA LYS A 75 -8.73 -6.86 -6.48
C LYS A 75 -8.94 -8.33 -6.80
#